data_AF-A0A7C5VFM9-F1
#
_entry.id   AF-A0A7C5VFM9-F1
#
_cell.length_a   1.000
_cell.length_b   1.000
_cell.length_c   1.000
_cell.angle_alpha   90.00
_cell.angle_beta   90.00
_cell.angle_gamma   90.00
#
_symmetry.space_group_name_H-M   'P 1'
#
loop_
_entity.id
_entity.type
_entity.pdbx_description
1 polymer ?
#
loop_
_entity_poly.entity_id
_entity_poly.type
_entity_poly.pdbx_seq_one_letter_code
_entity_poly.pdbx_strand_id
1 'polypeptide(L)'
;MERCPVCGGAATCPAGRYEVVERPSWDEILHLPRNAQVPEGYTLVNATRRHIQALPTRKGDLELLLAGSAESGRIEVHYGVEGLWVRQCTLAFYVRRRKG
;
A
#
# COMPACT_ATOMS: atom_id res chain seq x y z
N MET A 1 22.43 16.51 -8.59
CA MET A 1 21.40 15.52 -8.21
C MET A 1 20.57 15.29 -9.45
N GLU A 2 20.84 14.22 -10.19
CA GLU A 2 20.10 13.92 -11.41
C GLU A 2 18.63 13.69 -11.07
N ARG A 3 17.74 14.32 -11.84
CA ARG A 3 16.30 14.17 -11.65
C ARG A 3 15.93 12.71 -11.91
N CYS A 4 15.12 12.13 -11.03
CA CYS A 4 14.63 10.76 -11.23
C CYS A 4 13.94 10.66 -12.60
N PRO A 5 14.37 9.74 -13.49
CA PRO A 5 13.89 9.69 -14.87
C PRO A 5 12.42 9.31 -14.98
N VAL A 6 11.88 8.65 -13.95
CA VAL A 6 10.48 8.20 -13.87
C VAL A 6 9.53 9.32 -13.42
N CYS A 7 10.05 10.27 -12.65
CA CYS A 7 9.22 11.18 -11.86
C CYS A 7 9.67 12.64 -11.95
N GLY A 8 10.67 12.94 -12.77
CA GLY A 8 11.19 14.28 -13.04
C GLY A 8 11.79 15.00 -11.83
N GLY A 9 12.06 14.29 -10.73
CA GLY A 9 12.48 14.90 -9.46
C GLY A 9 11.32 15.40 -8.59
N ALA A 10 10.11 14.87 -8.75
CA ALA A 10 8.99 15.17 -7.88
C ALA A 10 9.35 14.94 -6.39
N ALA A 11 8.97 15.88 -5.52
CA ALA A 11 9.16 15.75 -4.08
C ALA A 11 8.40 14.57 -3.46
N THR A 12 7.52 13.91 -4.22
CA THR A 12 6.79 12.68 -3.85
C THR A 12 7.35 11.42 -4.51
N CYS A 13 8.53 11.47 -5.13
CA CYS A 13 9.20 10.32 -5.72
C CYS A 13 9.46 9.22 -4.69
N PRO A 14 8.99 7.97 -4.91
CA PRO A 14 9.23 6.88 -3.97
C PRO A 14 10.66 6.32 -4.07
N ALA A 15 11.46 6.65 -5.10
CA ALA A 15 12.80 6.12 -5.28
C ALA A 15 13.67 6.34 -4.03
N GLY A 16 14.24 5.24 -3.53
CA GLY A 16 15.12 5.25 -2.36
C GLY A 16 14.41 5.50 -1.03
N ARG A 17 13.08 5.70 -1.00
CA ARG A 17 12.32 5.87 0.26
C ARG A 17 12.10 4.56 1.00
N TYR A 18 11.89 3.51 0.24
CA TYR A 18 11.64 2.18 0.76
C TYR A 18 12.87 1.31 0.53
N GLU A 19 13.21 0.53 1.53
CA GLU A 19 14.21 -0.53 1.46
C GLU A 19 13.60 -1.83 0.95
N VAL A 20 12.37 -2.10 1.41
CA VAL A 20 11.57 -3.27 1.01
C VAL A 20 10.18 -2.78 0.63
N VAL A 21 9.66 -3.32 -0.46
CA VAL A 21 8.26 -3.18 -0.89
C VAL A 21 7.75 -4.57 -1.22
N GLU A 22 6.59 -4.91 -0.68
CA GLU A 22 5.92 -6.18 -0.89
C GLU A 22 4.45 -5.95 -1.22
N ARG A 23 3.86 -6.89 -1.95
CA ARG A 23 2.43 -6.91 -2.25
C ARG A 23 1.69 -7.69 -1.16
N PRO A 24 0.62 -7.13 -0.55
CA PRO A 24 -0.27 -7.92 0.30
C PRO A 24 -0.92 -9.04 -0.50
N SER A 25 -1.07 -10.21 0.13
CA SER A 25 -1.78 -11.33 -0.46
C SER A 25 -3.30 -11.21 -0.24
N TRP A 26 -4.07 -11.89 -1.08
CA TRP A 26 -5.53 -11.89 -0.98
C TRP A 26 -6.04 -12.55 0.30
N ASP A 27 -5.33 -13.55 0.83
CA ASP A 27 -5.64 -14.22 2.10
C ASP A 27 -5.39 -13.33 3.33
N GLU A 28 -4.61 -12.25 3.19
CA GLU A 28 -4.40 -11.27 4.25
C GLU A 28 -5.60 -10.33 4.42
N ILE A 29 -6.53 -10.27 3.45
CA ILE A 29 -7.72 -9.43 3.54
C ILE A 29 -8.73 -10.02 4.51
N LEU A 30 -9.00 -9.27 5.57
CA LEU A 30 -10.07 -9.57 6.50
C LEU A 30 -11.41 -9.07 5.95
N HIS A 31 -12.34 -9.99 5.70
CA HIS A 31 -13.71 -9.68 5.30
C HIS A 31 -14.64 -9.69 6.51
N LEU A 32 -15.29 -8.56 6.77
CA LEU A 32 -16.19 -8.42 7.92
C LEU A 32 -17.59 -7.94 7.48
N PRO A 33 -18.65 -8.22 8.27
CA PRO A 33 -19.95 -7.61 8.09
C PRO A 33 -19.88 -6.08 8.05
N ARG A 34 -20.80 -5.42 7.34
CA ARG A 34 -20.78 -3.97 7.12
C ARG A 34 -20.62 -3.12 8.40
N ASN A 35 -21.24 -3.57 9.49
CA ASN A 35 -21.30 -2.87 10.77
C ASN A 35 -20.34 -3.45 11.81
N ALA A 36 -19.46 -4.36 11.40
CA ALA A 36 -18.45 -4.91 12.29
C ALA A 36 -17.39 -3.85 12.61
N GLN A 37 -16.85 -3.94 13.82
CA GLN A 37 -15.68 -3.15 14.21
C GLN A 37 -14.44 -3.74 13.53
N VAL A 38 -13.58 -2.88 13.00
CA VAL A 38 -12.26 -3.29 12.49
C VAL A 38 -11.38 -3.63 13.70
N PRO A 39 -10.82 -4.85 13.78
CA PRO A 39 -9.95 -5.23 14.89
C PRO A 39 -8.71 -4.34 15.00
N GLU A 40 -8.14 -4.30 16.20
CA GLU A 40 -6.84 -3.66 16.41
C GLU A 40 -5.77 -4.32 15.52
N GLY A 41 -4.84 -3.51 15.00
CA GLY A 41 -3.82 -3.98 14.06
C GLY A 41 -4.31 -4.15 12.62
N TYR A 42 -5.56 -3.76 12.31
CA TYR A 42 -6.10 -3.73 10.95
C TYR A 42 -6.55 -2.32 10.56
N THR A 43 -6.44 -2.00 9.27
CA THR A 43 -6.95 -0.77 8.68
C THR A 43 -8.03 -1.11 7.66
N LEU A 44 -9.15 -0.39 7.72
CA LEU A 44 -10.19 -0.44 6.71
C LEU A 44 -9.63 -0.02 5.34
N VAL A 45 -9.71 -0.90 4.35
CA VAL A 45 -9.22 -0.62 2.99
C VAL A 45 -10.34 -0.49 1.97
N ASN A 46 -11.48 -1.14 2.22
CA ASN A 46 -12.67 -1.03 1.38
C ASN A 46 -13.95 -1.15 2.20
N ALA A 47 -15.02 -0.50 1.75
CA ALA A 47 -16.35 -0.65 2.31
C ALA A 47 -17.38 -0.71 1.18
N THR A 48 -18.15 -1.79 1.15
CA THR A 48 -19.29 -1.94 0.23
C THR A 48 -20.60 -1.79 1.00
N ARG A 49 -21.75 -1.93 0.33
CA ARG A 49 -23.04 -1.97 1.03
C ARG A 49 -23.21 -3.19 1.93
N ARG A 50 -22.49 -4.29 1.69
CA ARG A 50 -22.72 -5.59 2.35
C ARG A 50 -21.63 -5.98 3.34
N HIS A 51 -20.40 -5.55 3.10
CA HIS A 51 -19.23 -5.94 3.88
C HIS A 51 -18.19 -4.83 3.90
N ILE A 52 -17.26 -4.93 4.84
CA ILE A 52 -16.03 -4.16 4.85
C ILE A 52 -14.83 -5.10 4.66
N GLN A 53 -13.75 -4.56 4.11
CA GLN A 53 -12.47 -5.25 3.97
C GLN A 53 -11.41 -4.47 4.73
N ALA A 54 -10.57 -5.17 5.48
CA ALA A 54 -9.45 -4.59 6.18
C ALA A 54 -8.17 -5.39 5.90
N LEU A 55 -7.03 -4.71 5.94
CA LEU A 55 -5.71 -5.34 5.86
C LEU A 55 -4.96 -5.13 7.17
N PRO A 56 -4.08 -6.07 7.57
CA PRO A 56 -3.16 -5.84 8.67
C PRO A 56 -2.36 -4.56 8.44
N THR A 57 -2.21 -3.74 9.48
CA THR A 57 -1.39 -2.51 9.42
C THR A 57 0.10 -2.84 9.32
N ARG A 58 0.49 -4.06 9.67
CA ARG A 58 1.86 -4.55 9.61
C ARG A 58 1.93 -6.00 9.15
N LYS A 59 3.05 -6.34 8.51
CA LYS A 59 3.45 -7.70 8.16
C LYS A 59 4.91 -7.88 8.57
N GLY A 60 5.14 -8.55 9.70
CA GLY A 60 6.46 -8.57 10.32
C GLY A 60 6.94 -7.15 10.67
N ASP A 61 8.06 -6.74 10.09
CA ASP A 61 8.64 -5.40 10.23
C ASP A 61 8.19 -4.39 9.15
N LEU A 62 7.33 -4.82 8.22
CA LEU A 62 6.76 -3.97 7.17
C LEU A 62 5.48 -3.28 7.64
N GLU A 63 5.25 -2.07 7.13
CA GLU A 63 4.05 -1.26 7.41
C GLU A 63 3.15 -1.16 6.17
N LEU A 64 1.84 -1.14 6.39
CA LEU A 64 0.85 -0.98 5.32
C LEU A 64 0.95 0.44 4.72
N LEU A 65 1.15 0.51 3.42
CA LEU A 65 1.09 1.71 2.61
C LEU A 65 -0.12 1.63 1.67
N LEU A 66 -1.00 2.62 1.75
CA LEU A 66 -2.10 2.81 0.80
C LEU A 66 -1.70 3.91 -0.17
N ALA A 67 -1.39 3.54 -1.41
CA ALA A 67 -0.93 4.44 -2.45
C ALA A 67 -2.04 4.71 -3.47
N GLY A 68 -2.16 5.96 -3.91
CA GLY A 68 -3.02 6.29 -5.06
C GLY A 68 -2.48 5.68 -6.36
N SER A 69 -3.31 5.52 -7.39
CA SER A 69 -2.90 4.91 -8.67
C SER A 69 -1.62 5.53 -9.29
N ALA A 70 -1.49 6.86 -9.25
CA ALA A 70 -0.30 7.55 -9.75
C ALA A 70 0.97 7.26 -8.92
N GLU A 71 0.84 7.13 -7.60
CA GLU A 71 1.95 6.76 -6.74
C GLU A 71 2.29 5.26 -6.89
N SER A 72 1.27 4.41 -7.00
CA SER A 72 1.41 2.98 -7.25
C SER A 72 2.20 2.71 -8.52
N GLY A 73 1.90 3.38 -9.63
CA GLY A 73 2.68 3.21 -10.87
C GLY A 73 4.14 3.62 -10.71
N ARG A 74 4.44 4.62 -9.86
CA ARG A 74 5.83 4.99 -9.55
C ARG A 74 6.50 3.94 -8.67
N ILE A 75 5.78 3.37 -7.70
CA ILE A 75 6.29 2.29 -6.85
C ILE A 75 6.62 1.08 -7.73
N GLU A 76 5.72 0.69 -8.62
CA GLU A 76 5.93 -0.42 -9.55
C GLU A 76 7.17 -0.22 -10.41
N VAL A 77 7.36 0.96 -11.01
CA VAL A 77 8.54 1.25 -11.85
C VAL A 77 9.84 1.25 -11.03
N HIS A 78 9.81 1.73 -9.77
CA HIS A 78 11.03 1.83 -8.95
C HIS A 78 11.40 0.53 -8.21
N TYR A 79 10.40 -0.29 -7.88
CA TYR A 79 10.57 -1.45 -7.00
C TYR A 79 10.18 -2.78 -7.65
N GLY A 80 9.57 -2.76 -8.85
CA GLY A 80 9.13 -3.96 -9.56
C GLY A 80 7.94 -4.67 -8.91
N VAL A 81 7.21 -3.99 -8.02
CA VAL A 81 6.09 -4.55 -7.26
C VAL A 81 4.79 -3.89 -7.68
N GLU A 82 3.85 -4.70 -8.16
CA GLU A 82 2.48 -4.30 -8.41
C GLU A 82 1.68 -4.37 -7.09
N GLY A 83 0.93 -3.30 -6.78
CA GLY A 83 0.14 -3.24 -5.55
C GLY A 83 -1.13 -4.07 -5.61
N LEU A 84 -1.67 -4.41 -4.44
CA LEU A 84 -2.98 -5.04 -4.36
C LEU A 84 -4.08 -3.98 -4.48
N TRP A 85 -4.93 -4.07 -5.51
CA TRP A 85 -6.06 -3.13 -5.65
C TRP A 85 -7.08 -3.33 -4.53
N VAL A 86 -7.25 -2.31 -3.67
CA VAL A 86 -8.14 -2.42 -2.51
C VAL A 86 -9.37 -1.51 -2.57
N ARG A 87 -9.32 -0.39 -3.30
CA ARG A 87 -10.48 0.49 -3.53
C ARG A 87 -10.26 1.33 -4.79
N GLN A 88 -11.27 2.13 -5.18
CA GLN A 88 -11.15 3.01 -6.33
C GLN A 88 -9.87 3.87 -6.25
N CYS A 89 -9.01 3.71 -7.26
CA CYS A 89 -7.73 4.41 -7.40
C CYS A 89 -6.78 4.25 -6.20
N THR A 90 -6.84 3.17 -5.43
CA THR A 90 -5.90 2.93 -4.33
C THR A 90 -5.44 1.47 -4.31
N LEU A 91 -4.12 1.31 -4.22
CA LEU A 91 -3.45 0.03 -4.11
C LEU A 91 -2.70 -0.05 -2.78
N ALA A 92 -2.62 -1.26 -2.24
CA ALA A 92 -1.96 -1.56 -0.98
C ALA A 92 -0.61 -2.22 -1.22
N PHE A 93 0.35 -1.83 -0.38
CA PHE A 93 1.71 -2.34 -0.32
C PHE A 93 2.09 -2.56 1.15
N TYR A 94 2.98 -3.50 1.41
CA TYR A 94 3.76 -3.53 2.65
C TYR A 94 5.13 -2.93 2.37
N VAL A 95 5.57 -1.96 3.17
CA VAL A 95 6.83 -1.26 2.94
C VAL A 95 7.67 -1.19 4.20
N ARG A 96 8.99 -1.26 4.03
CA ARG A 96 9.96 -0.84 5.03
C ARG A 96 10.58 0.48 4.58
N ARG A 97 10.41 1.54 5.37
CA ARG A 97 11.09 2.81 5.08
C ARG A 97 12.59 2.65 5.28
N ARG A 98 13.36 3.16 4.33
CA ARG A 98 14.81 3.25 4.46
C ARG A 98 15.11 4.24 5.59
N LYS A 99 15.84 3.79 6.61
CA LYS A 99 16.38 4.70 7.63
C LYS A 99 17.47 5.53 6.94
N GLY A 100 17.31 6.85 6.98
CA GLY A 100 18.30 7.81 6.47
C GLY A 100 19.59 7.77 7.25
#